data_AF-A0A077KDN4-F1
#
_entry.id   AF-A0A077KDN4-F1
#
_cell.length_a   1.000
_cell.length_b   1.000
_cell.length_c   1.000
_cell.angle_alpha   90.00
_cell.angle_beta   90.00
_cell.angle_gamma   90.00
#
_symmetry.space_group_name_H-M   'P 1'
#
loop_
_entity.id
_entity.type
_entity.pdbx_description
1 polymer ?
#
loop_
_entity_poly.entity_id
_entity_poly.type
_entity_poly.pdbx_seq_one_letter_code
_entity_poly.pdbx_strand_id
1 'polypeptide(L)'
;MKSQDRTSDPFLLQTWKLTKLDNYIYTYEKQNIFNAKSPGLKFSKNGKIIGNLSKSANGYDTKEDFPGKASKLERYVGNWKKVSDTTIAIVFSSNNSMDGTFVISRLTESGLKLRKVFSADIEKKLDSIRRTKSISY
;
A
#
# COMPACT_ATOMS: atom_id res chain seq x y z
N MET A 1 15.40 1.92 -22.31
CA MET A 1 15.29 0.88 -21.26
C MET A 1 13.88 0.31 -21.34
N LYS A 2 13.69 -0.95 -21.76
CA LYS A 2 12.34 -1.56 -21.76
C LYS A 2 11.88 -1.62 -20.29
N SER A 3 10.81 -0.91 -19.98
CA SER A 3 10.13 -1.03 -18.69
C SER A 3 9.72 -2.49 -18.53
N GLN A 4 10.34 -3.22 -17.60
CA GLN A 4 9.89 -4.56 -17.25
C GLN A 4 8.47 -4.44 -16.68
N ASP A 5 7.50 -5.13 -17.28
CA ASP A 5 6.12 -5.14 -16.79
C ASP A 5 6.07 -5.85 -15.43
N ARG A 6 6.02 -5.05 -14.37
CA ARG A 6 5.97 -5.52 -12.97
C ARG A 6 4.57 -5.96 -12.57
N THR A 7 3.54 -5.57 -13.32
CA THR A 7 2.15 -5.93 -13.02
C THR A 7 1.77 -7.32 -13.52
N SER A 8 2.47 -7.80 -14.54
CA SER A 8 2.35 -9.17 -15.05
C SER A 8 3.34 -10.15 -14.39
N ASP A 9 4.24 -9.64 -13.54
CA ASP A 9 5.25 -10.44 -12.86
C ASP A 9 4.58 -11.38 -11.83
N PRO A 10 4.85 -12.71 -11.89
CA PRO A 10 4.23 -13.68 -10.99
C PRO A 10 4.55 -13.41 -9.51
N PHE A 11 5.65 -12.70 -9.21
CA PHE A 11 5.95 -12.33 -7.84
C PHE A 11 4.91 -11.41 -7.23
N LEU A 12 4.18 -10.60 -8.02
CA LEU A 12 3.11 -9.77 -7.47
C LEU A 12 2.01 -10.62 -6.80
N LEU A 13 1.72 -11.79 -7.37
CA LEU A 13 0.67 -12.74 -6.96
C LEU A 13 1.07 -13.57 -5.73
N GLN A 14 1.69 -12.91 -4.76
CA GLN A 14 2.13 -13.49 -3.50
C GLN A 14 1.37 -12.89 -2.32
N THR A 15 1.72 -13.40 -1.14
CA THR A 15 1.26 -12.87 0.14
C THR A 15 2.37 -11.99 0.73
N TRP A 16 2.01 -10.76 1.06
CA TRP A 16 2.92 -9.69 1.45
C TRP A 16 2.59 -9.22 2.86
N LYS A 17 3.60 -9.19 3.74
CA LYS A 17 3.51 -8.61 5.09
C LYS A 17 4.07 -7.20 5.05
N LEU A 18 3.32 -6.23 5.55
CA LEU A 18 3.81 -4.86 5.65
C LEU A 18 4.84 -4.78 6.78
N THR A 19 6.05 -4.29 6.49
CA THR A 19 7.13 -4.14 7.46
C THR A 19 7.47 -2.68 7.75
N LYS A 20 7.27 -1.79 6.78
CA LYS A 20 7.54 -0.35 6.95
C LYS A 20 6.60 0.50 6.11
N LEU A 21 6.12 1.61 6.67
CA LEU A 21 5.44 2.69 5.96
C LEU A 21 6.24 3.98 6.17
N ASP A 22 6.75 4.56 5.09
CA ASP A 22 7.58 5.77 5.16
C ASP A 22 7.26 6.66 3.98
N ASN A 23 6.81 7.88 4.24
CA ASN A 23 6.48 8.85 3.19
C ASN A 23 5.55 8.28 2.10
N TYR A 24 4.52 7.53 2.50
CA TYR A 24 3.56 6.85 1.61
C TYR A 24 4.15 5.74 0.74
N ILE A 25 5.35 5.27 1.10
CA ILE A 25 5.98 4.07 0.56
C ILE A 25 5.72 2.93 1.54
N TYR A 26 4.90 1.99 1.08
CA TYR A 26 4.61 0.75 1.77
C TYR A 26 5.64 -0.29 1.36
N THR A 27 6.43 -0.75 2.31
CA THR A 27 7.44 -1.79 2.12
C THR A 27 6.94 -3.10 2.70
N TYR A 28 6.95 -4.12 1.86
CA TYR A 28 6.47 -5.45 2.20
C TYR A 28 7.55 -6.51 1.98
N GLU A 29 7.44 -7.57 2.77
CA GLU A 29 8.21 -8.79 2.65
C GLU A 29 7.27 -9.96 2.35
N LYS A 30 7.77 -10.94 1.59
CA LYS A 30 7.03 -12.17 1.31
C LYS A 30 6.72 -12.88 2.63
N GLN A 31 5.50 -13.38 2.76
CA GLN A 31 5.12 -14.29 3.84
C GLN A 31 4.44 -15.53 3.27
N ASN A 32 4.68 -16.69 3.88
CA ASN A 32 4.08 -17.94 3.42
C ASN A 32 2.62 -18.08 3.85
N ILE A 33 2.27 -17.54 5.02
CA ILE A 33 0.94 -17.65 5.62
C ILE A 33 0.35 -16.25 5.78
N PHE A 34 -0.87 -16.03 5.30
CA PHE A 34 -1.57 -14.76 5.47
C PHE A 34 -2.18 -14.64 6.88
N ASN A 35 -1.34 -14.25 7.84
CA ASN A 35 -1.73 -14.11 9.25
C ASN A 35 -2.58 -12.85 9.48
N ALA A 36 -3.81 -13.03 9.98
CA ALA A 36 -4.74 -11.94 10.32
C ALA A 36 -4.20 -10.96 11.39
N LYS A 37 -3.20 -11.37 12.18
CA LYS A 37 -2.56 -10.54 13.22
C LYS A 37 -1.45 -9.64 12.68
N SER A 38 -1.13 -9.70 11.39
CA SER A 38 -0.11 -8.85 10.77
C SER A 38 -0.68 -8.06 9.61
N PRO A 39 -0.33 -6.77 9.48
CA PRO A 39 -0.77 -5.96 8.37
C PRO A 39 -0.17 -6.51 7.08
N GLY A 40 -0.93 -6.55 6.00
CA GLY A 40 -0.45 -7.17 4.77
C GLY A 40 -1.49 -7.25 3.66
N LEU A 41 -1.02 -7.63 2.48
CA LEU A 41 -1.81 -7.76 1.26
C LEU A 41 -1.61 -9.15 0.65
N LYS A 42 -2.65 -9.68 0.00
CA LYS A 42 -2.56 -10.88 -0.84
C LYS A 42 -3.21 -10.59 -2.18
N PHE A 43 -2.41 -10.59 -3.25
CA PHE A 43 -2.91 -10.39 -4.61
C PHE A 43 -3.31 -11.73 -5.23
N SER A 44 -4.42 -11.72 -5.97
CA SER A 44 -4.91 -12.87 -6.72
C SER A 44 -5.01 -12.54 -8.20
N LYS A 45 -4.78 -13.54 -9.07
CA LYS A 45 -4.74 -13.37 -10.53
C LYS A 45 -6.05 -12.85 -11.12
N ASN A 46 -7.18 -13.10 -10.47
CA ASN A 46 -8.51 -12.65 -10.88
C ASN A 46 -8.81 -11.18 -10.51
N GLY A 47 -7.79 -10.37 -10.20
CA GLY A 47 -7.97 -8.98 -9.79
C GLY A 47 -8.55 -8.82 -8.38
N LYS A 48 -8.60 -9.87 -7.56
CA LYS A 48 -8.97 -9.77 -6.14
C LYS A 48 -7.75 -9.50 -5.27
N ILE A 49 -7.97 -8.71 -4.22
CA ILE A 49 -6.96 -8.45 -3.19
C ILE A 49 -7.60 -8.65 -1.82
N ILE A 50 -6.84 -9.24 -0.91
CA ILE A 50 -7.21 -9.31 0.51
C ILE A 50 -6.22 -8.48 1.30
N GLY A 51 -6.69 -7.64 2.19
CA GLY A 51 -5.88 -6.80 3.05
C GLY A 51 -6.19 -7.10 4.52
N ASN A 52 -5.17 -7.31 5.33
CA ASN A 52 -5.30 -7.18 6.78
C ASN A 52 -4.90 -5.74 7.10
N LEU A 53 -5.89 -4.89 7.34
CA LEU A 53 -5.71 -3.45 7.47
C LEU A 53 -6.24 -3.00 8.83
N SER A 54 -5.75 -1.87 9.32
CA SER A 54 -6.41 -1.16 10.40
C SER A 54 -7.78 -0.69 9.91
N LYS A 55 -8.75 -0.66 10.82
CA LYS A 55 -10.06 -0.05 10.53
C LYS A 55 -9.84 1.41 10.14
N SER A 56 -10.42 1.84 9.02
CA SER A 56 -10.41 3.25 8.63
C SER A 56 -11.13 4.06 9.70
N ALA A 57 -10.42 4.93 10.40
CA ALA A 57 -11.07 6.03 11.12
C ALA A 57 -11.60 6.97 10.04
N ASN A 58 -12.92 7.15 9.99
CA ASN A 58 -13.60 7.96 8.99
C ASN A 58 -12.82 9.23 8.62
N GLY A 59 -12.38 9.31 7.35
CA GLY A 59 -11.98 10.55 6.70
C GLY A 59 -10.64 11.14 7.15
N TYR A 60 -9.67 11.15 6.24
CA TYR A 60 -8.64 12.19 6.15
C TYR A 60 -7.82 12.55 7.40
N ASP A 61 -7.67 11.69 8.40
CA ASP A 61 -6.78 12.05 9.52
C ASP A 61 -5.32 11.69 9.19
N THR A 62 -4.63 12.73 8.71
CA THR A 62 -3.19 12.80 8.50
C THR A 62 -2.45 12.71 9.83
N LYS A 63 -2.35 11.52 10.42
CA LYS A 63 -1.31 11.24 11.41
C LYS A 63 -0.72 9.87 11.17
N GLU A 64 0.56 9.77 11.50
CA GLU A 64 1.45 8.64 11.34
C GLU A 64 1.00 7.41 12.16
N ASP A 65 -0.18 6.89 11.85
CA ASP A 65 -0.59 5.56 12.31
C ASP A 65 0.11 4.54 11.43
N PHE A 66 1.39 4.33 11.75
CA PHE A 66 1.95 2.99 11.62
C PHE A 66 0.95 2.01 12.26
N PRO A 67 0.69 0.84 11.65
CA PRO A 67 -0.18 -0.18 12.23
C PRO A 67 0.33 -0.80 13.56
N GLY A 68 1.36 -0.22 14.18
CA GLY A 68 1.89 -0.63 15.48
C GLY A 68 1.00 -0.22 16.67
N LYS A 69 0.06 0.71 16.49
CA LYS A 69 -0.95 1.09 17.50
C LYS A 69 -2.40 0.85 17.05
N ALA A 70 -2.61 0.11 15.96
CA ALA A 70 -3.95 -0.20 15.47
C ALA A 70 -4.67 -1.15 16.44
N SER A 71 -5.73 -0.66 17.09
CA SER A 71 -6.46 -1.39 18.14
C SER A 71 -7.23 -2.63 17.65
N LYS A 72 -7.27 -2.91 16.34
CA LYS A 72 -7.68 -4.20 15.77
C LYS A 72 -7.32 -4.23 14.27
N LEU A 73 -6.66 -5.28 13.81
CA LEU A 73 -6.55 -5.56 12.38
C LEU A 73 -7.74 -6.39 11.95
N GLU A 74 -8.34 -6.01 10.82
CA GLU A 74 -9.47 -6.72 10.23
C GLU A 74 -9.15 -7.09 8.79
N ARG A 75 -9.82 -8.16 8.32
CA ARG A 75 -9.65 -8.65 6.96
C ARG A 75 -10.66 -7.97 6.05
N TYR A 76 -10.15 -7.29 5.04
CA TYR A 76 -10.94 -6.62 4.00
C TYR A 76 -10.69 -7.29 2.65
N VAL A 77 -11.75 -7.39 1.86
CA VAL A 77 -11.69 -7.87 0.48
C VAL A 77 -11.87 -6.68 -0.44
N GLY A 78 -11.07 -6.66 -1.49
CA GLY A 78 -11.07 -5.60 -2.49
C GLY A 78 -10.76 -6.12 -3.87
N ASN A 79 -10.53 -5.18 -4.76
CA ASN A 79 -10.07 -5.42 -6.11
C ASN A 79 -8.78 -4.65 -6.38
N TRP A 80 -7.94 -5.22 -7.23
CA TRP A 80 -6.81 -4.53 -7.81
C TRP A 80 -6.85 -4.66 -9.33
N LYS A 81 -6.28 -3.68 -10.03
CA LYS A 81 -6.13 -3.75 -11.49
C LYS A 81 -4.84 -3.09 -11.95
N LYS A 82 -4.30 -3.57 -13.06
CA LYS A 82 -3.22 -2.90 -13.79
C LYS A 82 -3.72 -1.55 -14.31
N VAL A 83 -2.94 -0.50 -14.10
CA VAL A 83 -3.13 0.83 -14.69
C VAL A 83 -2.06 1.07 -15.77
N SER A 84 -0.82 0.65 -15.50
CA SER A 84 0.30 0.62 -16.45
C SER A 84 1.28 -0.47 -16.05
N ASP A 85 2.36 -0.68 -16.82
CA ASP A 85 3.38 -1.72 -16.56
C ASP A 85 4.04 -1.65 -15.17
N THR A 86 3.93 -0.52 -14.48
CA THR A 86 4.49 -0.34 -13.14
C THR A 86 3.47 0.19 -12.14
N THR A 87 2.20 0.32 -12.52
CA THR A 87 1.20 1.00 -11.69
C THR A 87 -0.05 0.14 -11.54
N ILE A 88 -0.57 0.06 -10.32
CA ILE A 88 -1.81 -0.63 -9.97
C ILE A 88 -2.78 0.33 -9.29
N ALA A 89 -4.07 0.04 -9.43
CA ALA A 89 -5.11 0.65 -8.59
C ALA A 89 -5.61 -0.41 -7.60
N ILE A 90 -5.81 -0.01 -6.35
CA ILE A 90 -6.35 -0.85 -5.27
C ILE A 90 -7.59 -0.16 -4.72
N VAL A 91 -8.66 -0.93 -4.53
CA VAL A 91 -9.91 -0.47 -3.89
C VAL A 91 -10.46 -1.58 -3.00
N PHE A 92 -10.78 -1.27 -1.75
CA PHE A 92 -11.45 -2.19 -0.82
C PHE A 92 -12.91 -1.79 -0.60
N SER A 93 -13.82 -2.77 -0.60
CA SER A 93 -15.26 -2.49 -0.59
C SER A 93 -15.78 -1.84 0.70
N SER A 94 -15.08 -2.01 1.82
CA SER A 94 -15.51 -1.55 3.15
C SER A 94 -14.39 -0.88 3.98
N ASN A 95 -13.24 -0.56 3.36
CA ASN A 95 -12.14 0.13 4.03
C ASN A 95 -11.28 0.92 3.04
N ASN A 96 -11.50 2.22 2.97
CA ASN A 96 -10.80 3.09 2.03
C ASN A 96 -9.36 3.50 2.43
N SER A 97 -8.81 2.99 3.53
CA SER A 97 -7.48 3.40 4.05
C SER A 97 -6.34 3.19 3.04
N MET A 98 -6.45 2.17 2.20
CA MET A 98 -5.48 1.84 1.15
C MET A 98 -6.00 2.06 -0.28
N ASP A 99 -7.14 2.72 -0.44
CA ASP A 99 -7.66 2.99 -1.77
C ASP A 99 -6.78 3.99 -2.51
N GLY A 100 -6.57 3.75 -3.80
CA GLY A 100 -5.87 4.66 -4.69
C GLY A 100 -4.96 3.97 -5.70
N THR A 101 -4.10 4.77 -6.32
CA THR A 101 -3.13 4.35 -7.33
C THR A 101 -1.74 4.23 -6.73
N PHE A 102 -1.03 3.17 -7.06
CA PHE A 102 0.27 2.84 -6.51
C PHE A 102 1.26 2.49 -7.61
N VAL A 103 2.46 3.06 -7.52
CA VAL A 103 3.61 2.64 -8.33
C VAL A 103 4.32 1.49 -7.61
N ILE A 104 4.51 0.37 -8.32
CA ILE A 104 5.38 -0.74 -7.92
C ILE A 104 6.82 -0.29 -8.08
N SER A 105 7.40 0.32 -7.04
CA SER A 105 8.76 0.87 -7.06
C SER A 105 9.85 -0.21 -6.92
N ARG A 106 9.51 -1.35 -6.30
CA ARG A 106 10.33 -2.57 -6.27
C ARG A 106 9.43 -3.80 -6.28
N LEU A 107 9.80 -4.80 -7.06
CA LEU A 107 9.21 -6.14 -7.02
C LEU A 107 10.33 -7.16 -7.24
N THR A 108 10.51 -8.04 -6.27
CA THR A 108 11.46 -9.15 -6.28
C THR A 108 10.79 -10.37 -5.64
N GLU A 109 11.40 -11.54 -5.71
CA GLU A 109 10.85 -12.76 -5.12
C GLU A 109 10.44 -12.57 -3.64
N SER A 110 11.27 -11.87 -2.86
CA SER A 110 11.09 -11.67 -1.41
C SER A 110 10.54 -10.31 -1.00
N GLY A 111 10.36 -9.36 -1.93
CA GLY A 111 10.14 -7.96 -1.57
C GLY A 111 9.25 -7.19 -2.53
N LEU A 112 8.34 -6.40 -1.97
CA LEU A 112 7.46 -5.50 -2.70
C LEU A 112 7.52 -4.10 -2.09
N LYS A 113 7.65 -3.07 -2.92
CA LYS A 113 7.44 -1.68 -2.50
C LYS A 113 6.37 -1.02 -3.35
N LEU A 114 5.35 -0.49 -2.69
CA LEU A 114 4.27 0.28 -3.30
C LEU A 114 4.39 1.73 -2.84
N ARG A 115 4.47 2.66 -3.79
CA ARG A 115 4.42 4.10 -3.51
C ARG A 115 3.05 4.62 -3.90
N LYS A 116 2.29 5.18 -2.94
CA LYS A 116 1.00 5.81 -3.25
C LYS A 116 1.22 7.06 -4.10
N VAL A 117 0.42 7.20 -5.15
CA VAL A 117 0.38 8.37 -6.02
C VAL A 117 -0.75 9.26 -5.56
N PHE A 118 -0.47 10.56 -5.46
CA PHE A 118 -1.47 11.57 -5.11
C PHE A 118 -1.64 12.54 -6.28
N SER A 119 -2.76 13.27 -6.29
CA SER A 119 -2.91 14.41 -7.20
C SER A 119 -1.88 15.50 -6.85
N ALA A 120 -1.50 16.32 -7.83
CA ALA A 120 -0.45 17.34 -7.65
C ALA A 120 -0.78 18.34 -6.52
N ASP A 121 -2.05 18.66 -6.34
CA ASP A 121 -2.62 19.47 -5.27
C ASP A 121 -2.44 18.83 -3.88
N ILE A 122 -2.63 17.51 -3.76
CA ILE A 122 -2.35 16.79 -2.52
C ILE A 122 -0.84 16.68 -2.29
N GLU A 123 -0.05 16.36 -3.32
CA GLU A 123 1.42 16.29 -3.21
C GLU A 123 2.01 17.61 -2.70
N LYS A 124 1.54 18.76 -3.22
CA LYS A 124 1.93 20.10 -2.73
C LYS A 124 1.63 20.28 -1.25
N LYS A 125 0.42 19.92 -0.80
CA LYS A 125 0.04 20.01 0.62
C LYS A 125 0.93 19.13 1.51
N LEU A 126 1.21 17.91 1.07
CA LEU A 126 2.06 16.96 1.79
C LEU A 126 3.52 17.44 1.85
N ASP A 127 4.03 18.00 0.76
CA ASP A 127 5.38 18.58 0.71
C ASP A 127 5.52 19.78 1.66
N SER A 128 4.51 20.67 1.71
CA SER A 128 4.47 21.77 2.67
C SER A 128 4.54 21.28 4.11
N ILE A 129 3.75 20.25 4.47
CA ILE A 129 3.76 19.67 5.83
C ILE A 129 5.13 19.09 6.19
N ARG A 130 5.76 18.37 5.25
CA ARG A 130 7.11 17.81 5.45
C ARG A 130 8.13 18.90 5.73
N ARG A 131 8.14 19.97 4.94
CA ARG A 131 9.04 21.11 5.12
C ARG A 131 8.86 21.75 6.49
N THR A 132 7.61 21.93 6.95
CA THR A 132 7.34 22.50 8.28
C THR A 132 7.85 21.60 9.40
N LYS A 133 7.65 20.28 9.31
CA LYS A 133 8.15 19.33 10.32
C LYS A 133 9.69 19.28 10.40
N SER A 134 10.39 19.46 9.28
CA SER A 134 11.87 19.49 9.27
C SER A 134 12.46 20.76 9.90
N ILE A 135 11.66 21.80 10.10
CA ILE A 135 12.10 23.10 10.64
C ILE A 135 11.91 23.18 12.17
N SER A 136 11.06 22.33 12.75
CA SER A 136 10.86 22.27 14.20
C SER A 136 11.99 21.49 14.89
N TYR A 137 13.08 22.19 15.22
CA TYR A 137 14.14 21.75 16.13
C TYR A 137 13.76 21.96 17.59
#